data_AF-A0A7Y4RM83-F1
#
_entry.id   AF-A0A7Y4RM83-F1
#
_cell.length_a   1.000
_cell.length_b   1.000
_cell.length_c   1.000
_cell.angle_alpha   90.00
_cell.angle_beta   90.00
_cell.angle_gamma   90.00
#
_symmetry.space_group_name_H-M   'P 1'
#
loop_
_entity.id
_entity.type
_entity.pdbx_description
1 polymer ?
#
loop_
_entity_poly.entity_id
_entity_poly.type
_entity_poly.pdbx_seq_one_letter_code
_entity_poly.pdbx_strand_id
1 'polypeptide(L)'
;MPSFGALGESLSAAQASGFFRWFTLEQTGASSPVPGRQVTHHRPNGPAFRDLTEVLLTATDRGELTAVELRLSRDFIEHPHNGLFARDIAKSLLRDAMPRPDAWAIADIANEIEFPRHVEVPVLTARQVDVPLPVVPTSGYEVYLGRRGRFDLRGAVVDLVLENYLRETARWFRMAVAARS
;
A
#
# COMPACT_ATOMS: atom_id res chain seq x y z
N MET A 1 -9.92 16.16 11.86
CA MET A 1 -8.57 15.64 11.61
C MET A 1 -8.64 14.73 10.39
N PRO A 2 -7.56 14.56 9.60
CA PRO A 2 -7.59 13.63 8.48
C PRO A 2 -7.74 12.21 9.02
N SER A 3 -8.72 11.48 8.50
CA SER A 3 -8.94 10.05 8.82
C SER A 3 -8.44 9.21 7.66
N PHE A 4 -7.59 8.23 7.93
CA PHE A 4 -7.02 7.32 6.93
C PHE A 4 -8.01 6.20 6.60
N GLY A 5 -9.17 6.56 6.05
CA GLY A 5 -10.20 5.61 5.64
C GLY A 5 -10.57 4.62 6.75
N ALA A 6 -10.39 3.33 6.47
CA ALA A 6 -10.65 2.22 7.39
C ALA A 6 -9.54 1.99 8.42
N LEU A 7 -8.36 2.61 8.26
CA LEU A 7 -7.28 2.56 9.25
C LEU A 7 -7.54 3.49 10.45
N GLY A 8 -8.39 4.51 10.29
CA GLY A 8 -8.74 5.45 11.34
C GLY A 8 -7.77 6.62 11.50
N GLU A 9 -7.84 7.30 12.65
CA GLU A 9 -7.15 8.57 12.89
C GLU A 9 -5.90 8.46 13.80
N SER A 10 -5.69 7.31 14.45
CA SER A 10 -4.59 7.12 15.40
C SER A 10 -3.74 5.90 15.07
N LEU A 11 -2.52 5.88 15.62
CA LEU A 11 -1.61 4.73 15.54
C LEU A 11 -2.27 3.45 16.05
N SER A 12 -2.95 3.54 17.20
CA SER A 12 -3.63 2.40 17.83
C SER A 12 -4.82 1.90 17.01
N ALA A 13 -5.60 2.81 16.40
CA ALA A 13 -6.70 2.45 15.53
C ALA A 13 -6.21 1.72 14.27
N ALA A 14 -5.12 2.20 13.67
CA ALA A 14 -4.52 1.57 12.49
C ALA A 14 -4.00 0.16 12.80
N GLN A 15 -3.29 -0.01 13.92
CA GLN A 15 -2.82 -1.32 14.36
C GLN A 15 -3.96 -2.29 14.70
N ALA A 16 -5.10 -1.77 15.15
CA ALA A 16 -6.33 -2.53 15.40
C ALA A 16 -7.25 -2.63 14.17
N SER A 17 -6.82 -2.24 12.97
CA SER A 17 -7.65 -2.27 11.77
C SER A 17 -7.80 -3.68 11.19
N GLY A 18 -8.77 -3.84 10.27
CA GLY A 18 -8.93 -5.07 9.49
C GLY A 18 -7.69 -5.42 8.67
N PHE A 19 -7.05 -4.41 8.07
CA PHE A 19 -5.81 -4.55 7.31
C PHE A 19 -4.70 -5.24 8.13
N PHE A 20 -4.41 -4.73 9.33
CA PHE A 20 -3.34 -5.26 10.18
C PHE A 20 -3.61 -6.69 10.63
N ARG A 21 -4.87 -7.01 10.97
CA ARG A 21 -5.27 -8.38 11.33
C ARG A 21 -5.19 -9.33 10.15
N TRP A 22 -5.69 -8.94 8.98
CA TRP A 22 -5.73 -9.78 7.78
C TRP A 22 -4.31 -10.17 7.33
N PHE A 23 -3.39 -9.21 7.29
CA PHE A 23 -2.00 -9.46 6.88
C PHE A 23 -1.08 -9.88 8.04
N THR A 24 -1.62 -10.07 9.25
CA THR A 24 -0.88 -10.49 10.46
C THR A 24 0.40 -9.67 10.65
N LEU A 25 0.25 -8.34 10.63
CA LEU A 25 1.36 -7.40 10.72
C LEU A 25 1.79 -7.21 12.17
N GLU A 26 3.08 -7.39 12.44
CA GLU A 26 3.68 -7.23 13.77
C GLU A 26 4.71 -6.11 13.77
N GLN A 27 4.74 -5.35 14.87
CA GLN A 27 5.73 -4.30 15.05
C GLN A 27 7.13 -4.92 15.22
N THR A 28 8.05 -4.53 14.34
CA THR A 28 9.44 -4.98 14.32
C THR A 28 10.43 -3.90 14.76
N GLY A 29 9.98 -2.66 14.86
CA GLY A 29 10.81 -1.55 15.31
C GLY A 29 10.05 -0.24 15.41
N ALA A 30 10.70 0.77 15.97
CA ALA A 30 10.24 2.13 15.99
C ALA A 30 11.42 3.09 15.86
N SER A 31 11.20 4.25 15.26
CA SER A 31 12.17 5.33 15.15
C SER A 31 11.48 6.69 15.25
N SER A 32 12.25 7.73 15.54
CA SER A 32 11.79 9.12 15.57
C SER A 32 12.70 9.96 14.68
N PRO A 33 12.59 9.83 13.34
CA PRO A 33 13.52 10.46 12.41
C PRO A 33 13.41 11.99 12.39
N VAL A 34 12.30 12.55 12.89
CA VAL A 34 12.03 13.98 13.00
C VAL A 34 11.43 14.26 14.39
N PRO A 35 11.79 15.37 15.07
CA PRO A 35 11.14 15.76 16.32
C PRO A 35 9.62 15.84 16.19
N GLY A 36 8.90 15.35 17.20
CA GLY A 36 7.44 15.36 17.22
C GLY A 36 6.77 14.27 16.38
N ARG A 37 7.56 13.35 15.80
CA ARG A 37 7.09 12.28 14.91
C ARG A 37 7.64 10.93 15.34
N GLN A 38 6.75 9.97 15.50
CA GLN A 38 7.09 8.57 15.70
C GLN A 38 6.77 7.78 14.43
N VAL A 39 7.71 6.94 14.00
CA VAL A 39 7.53 5.99 12.91
C VAL A 39 7.64 4.58 13.48
N THR A 40 6.60 3.76 13.31
CA THR A 40 6.63 2.34 13.70
C THR A 40 6.70 1.46 12.46
N HIS A 41 7.52 0.41 12.54
CA HIS A 41 7.79 -0.51 11.43
C HIS A 41 7.07 -1.82 11.68
N HIS A 42 6.33 -2.30 10.69
CA HIS A 42 5.52 -3.50 10.78
C HIS A 42 5.83 -4.43 9.61
N ARG A 43 5.87 -5.73 9.88
CA ARG A 43 6.10 -6.76 8.86
C ARG A 43 5.17 -7.94 9.08
N PRO A 44 4.79 -8.69 8.03
CA PRO A 44 4.09 -9.95 8.21
C PRO A 44 4.90 -10.92 9.07
N ASN A 45 4.24 -11.67 9.96
CA ASN A 45 4.90 -12.68 10.80
C ASN A 45 5.46 -13.85 9.96
N GLY A 46 4.82 -14.18 8.83
CA GLY A 46 5.22 -15.31 7.97
C GLY A 46 6.62 -15.14 7.34
N PRO A 47 7.54 -16.11 7.51
CA PRO A 47 8.93 -15.97 7.05
C PRO A 47 9.06 -15.80 5.54
N ALA A 48 8.12 -16.33 4.75
CA ALA A 48 8.13 -16.21 3.30
C ALA A 48 7.93 -14.77 2.77
N PHE A 49 7.33 -13.90 3.58
CA PHE A 49 6.97 -12.53 3.16
C PHE A 49 7.61 -11.45 4.01
N ARG A 50 8.16 -11.82 5.18
CA ARG A 50 8.69 -10.88 6.17
C ARG A 50 9.74 -9.93 5.60
N ASP A 51 10.68 -10.44 4.81
CA ASP A 51 11.76 -9.63 4.23
C ASP A 51 11.35 -8.94 2.92
N LEU A 52 10.15 -9.25 2.41
CA LEU A 52 9.64 -8.76 1.14
C LEU A 52 8.63 -7.62 1.30
N THR A 53 8.16 -7.39 2.53
CA THR A 53 7.06 -6.48 2.85
C THR A 53 7.36 -5.71 4.13
N GLU A 54 7.20 -4.39 4.08
CA GLU A 54 7.29 -3.52 5.26
C GLU A 54 6.17 -2.47 5.20
N VAL A 55 5.47 -2.29 6.33
CA VAL A 55 4.47 -1.23 6.51
C VAL A 55 4.97 -0.27 7.59
N LEU A 56 4.98 1.02 7.30
CA LEU A 56 5.37 2.07 8.24
C LEU A 56 4.15 2.93 8.59
N LEU A 57 3.97 3.19 9.88
CA LEU A 57 2.97 4.13 10.38
C LEU A 57 3.69 5.33 10.99
N THR A 58 3.38 6.52 10.52
CA THR A 58 3.92 7.78 11.05
C THR A 58 2.85 8.52 11.83
N ALA A 59 3.11 8.78 13.11
CA ALA A 59 2.19 9.48 14.00
C ALA A 59 2.85 10.71 14.66
N THR A 60 2.03 11.64 15.15
CA THR A 60 2.46 12.72 16.07
C THR A 60 2.77 12.14 17.45
N ASP A 61 3.39 12.93 18.33
CA ASP A 61 3.59 12.55 19.75
C ASP A 61 2.27 12.30 20.50
N ARG A 62 1.14 12.78 19.97
CA ARG A 62 -0.21 12.52 20.50
C ARG A 62 -0.81 11.21 19.98
N GLY A 63 -0.07 10.47 19.15
CA GLY A 63 -0.51 9.22 18.55
C GLY A 63 -1.44 9.41 17.35
N GLU A 64 -1.59 10.62 16.83
CA GLU A 64 -2.42 10.91 15.65
C GLU A 64 -1.68 10.46 14.39
N LEU A 65 -2.32 9.64 13.58
CA LEU A 65 -1.74 9.13 12.35
C LEU A 65 -1.62 10.25 11.31
N THR A 66 -0.51 10.27 10.58
CA THR A 66 -0.24 11.30 9.57
C THR A 66 0.39 10.78 8.30
N ALA A 67 0.92 9.56 8.32
CA ALA A 67 1.21 8.85 7.08
C ALA A 67 1.16 7.34 7.31
N VAL A 68 0.87 6.62 6.24
CA VAL A 68 0.99 5.17 6.13
C VAL A 68 1.77 4.87 4.86
N GLU A 69 2.74 3.98 4.97
CA GLU A 69 3.60 3.61 3.85
C GLU A 69 3.71 2.09 3.74
N LEU A 70 3.49 1.55 2.54
CA LEU A 70 3.79 0.17 2.19
C LEU A 70 5.02 0.13 1.29
N ARG A 71 5.95 -0.76 1.63
CA ARG A 71 7.13 -1.09 0.83
C ARG A 71 7.07 -2.57 0.47
N LEU A 72 7.22 -2.84 -0.82
CA LEU A 72 7.26 -4.20 -1.36
C LEU A 72 8.53 -4.38 -2.18
N SER A 73 9.20 -5.53 -2.00
CA SER A 73 10.26 -5.93 -2.90
C SER A 73 9.71 -6.14 -4.32
N ARG A 74 10.45 -5.72 -5.35
CA ARG A 74 10.06 -6.00 -6.74
C ARG A 74 10.01 -7.49 -7.03
N ASP A 75 10.92 -8.26 -6.45
CA ASP A 75 10.96 -9.71 -6.60
C ASP A 75 9.68 -10.36 -6.06
N PHE A 76 9.04 -9.76 -5.05
CA PHE A 76 7.76 -10.22 -4.53
C PHE A 76 6.59 -9.90 -5.47
N ILE A 77 6.54 -8.67 -6.01
CA ILE A 77 5.52 -8.25 -6.98
C ILE A 77 5.60 -9.07 -8.27
N GLU A 78 6.82 -9.33 -8.74
CA GLU A 78 7.10 -10.00 -10.02
C GLU A 78 7.14 -11.53 -9.88
N HIS A 79 7.02 -12.07 -8.65
CA HIS A 79 7.06 -13.51 -8.41
C HIS A 79 5.85 -14.21 -9.07
N PRO A 80 6.04 -15.29 -9.85
CA PRO A 80 4.96 -15.96 -10.59
C PRO A 80 3.86 -16.52 -9.68
N HIS A 81 4.22 -17.11 -8.54
CA HIS A 81 3.27 -17.65 -7.57
C HIS A 81 2.88 -16.67 -6.46
N ASN A 82 3.85 -15.94 -5.90
CA ASN A 82 3.62 -15.09 -4.73
C ASN A 82 3.15 -13.67 -5.08
N GLY A 83 3.24 -13.24 -6.35
CA GLY A 83 2.82 -11.91 -6.80
C GLY A 83 1.33 -11.62 -6.55
N LEU A 84 0.48 -12.64 -6.45
CA LEU A 84 -0.92 -12.47 -6.05
C LEU A 84 -1.06 -11.88 -4.64
N PHE A 85 -0.18 -12.28 -3.70
CA PHE A 85 -0.20 -11.76 -2.33
C PHE A 85 0.31 -10.31 -2.29
N ALA A 86 1.32 -9.99 -3.10
CA ALA A 86 1.80 -8.62 -3.26
C ALA A 86 0.72 -7.68 -3.83
N ARG A 87 -0.10 -8.18 -4.76
CA ARG A 87 -1.28 -7.45 -5.27
C ARG A 87 -2.33 -7.26 -4.18
N ASP A 88 -2.66 -8.33 -3.44
CA ASP A 88 -3.69 -8.30 -2.41
C ASP A 88 -3.36 -7.29 -1.30
N ILE A 89 -2.12 -7.25 -0.82
CA ILE A 89 -1.72 -6.26 0.19
C ILE A 89 -1.66 -4.83 -0.36
N ALA A 90 -1.17 -4.64 -1.59
CA ALA A 90 -1.10 -3.32 -2.22
C ALA A 90 -2.50 -2.73 -2.45
N LYS A 91 -3.43 -3.48 -3.04
CA LYS A 91 -4.80 -3.00 -3.27
C LYS A 91 -5.57 -2.82 -1.97
N SER A 92 -5.34 -3.67 -0.97
CA SER A 92 -5.99 -3.53 0.33
C SER A 92 -5.52 -2.29 1.07
N LEU A 93 -4.20 -1.99 1.09
CA LEU A 93 -3.73 -0.74 1.68
C LEU A 93 -4.31 0.46 0.93
N LEU A 94 -4.27 0.45 -0.39
CA LEU A 94 -4.75 1.57 -1.20
C LEU A 94 -6.23 1.88 -0.92
N ARG A 95 -7.06 0.85 -0.72
CA ARG A 95 -8.48 1.02 -0.39
C ARG A 95 -8.70 1.42 1.08
N ASP A 96 -7.98 0.79 2.01
CA ASP A 96 -8.20 1.00 3.44
C ASP A 96 -7.63 2.33 3.94
N ALA A 97 -6.50 2.79 3.37
CA ALA A 97 -5.87 4.04 3.75
C ALA A 97 -6.52 5.28 3.11
N MET A 98 -7.35 5.11 2.06
CA MET A 98 -7.99 6.23 1.38
C MET A 98 -9.26 6.72 2.10
N PRO A 99 -9.31 8.01 2.45
CA PRO A 99 -10.55 8.65 2.89
C PRO A 99 -11.61 8.64 1.78
N ARG A 100 -12.89 8.60 2.16
CA ARG A 100 -14.02 8.57 1.21
C ARG A 100 -13.99 9.68 0.13
N PRO A 101 -13.61 10.94 0.44
CA PRO A 101 -13.48 11.98 -0.58
C PRO A 101 -12.45 11.69 -1.67
N ASP A 102 -11.43 10.87 -1.38
CA ASP A 102 -10.31 10.57 -2.27
C ASP A 102 -10.41 9.17 -2.91
N ALA A 103 -11.29 8.31 -2.39
CA ALA A 103 -11.42 6.91 -2.81
C ALA A 103 -11.72 6.74 -4.31
N TRP A 104 -12.50 7.63 -4.92
CA TRP A 104 -12.82 7.54 -6.34
C TRP A 104 -11.59 7.79 -7.23
N ALA A 105 -10.66 8.64 -6.79
CA ALA A 105 -9.48 9.00 -7.57
C ALA A 105 -8.44 7.87 -7.66
N ILE A 106 -8.54 6.86 -6.78
CA ILE A 106 -7.66 5.68 -6.78
C ILE A 106 -8.37 4.41 -7.24
N ALA A 107 -9.67 4.45 -7.51
CA ALA A 107 -10.48 3.26 -7.75
C ALA A 107 -9.93 2.44 -8.93
N ASP A 108 -9.61 3.11 -10.03
CA ASP A 108 -9.03 2.47 -11.22
C ASP A 108 -7.67 1.82 -10.91
N ILE A 109 -6.80 2.51 -10.16
CA ILE A 109 -5.48 1.97 -9.78
C ILE A 109 -5.66 0.71 -8.92
N ALA A 110 -6.55 0.75 -7.92
CA ALA A 110 -6.82 -0.39 -7.05
C ALA A 110 -7.41 -1.58 -7.83
N ASN A 111 -8.30 -1.31 -8.77
CA ASN A 111 -8.91 -2.33 -9.63
C ASN A 111 -7.89 -2.95 -10.58
N GLU A 112 -7.01 -2.15 -11.18
CA GLU A 112 -5.95 -2.67 -12.06
C GLU A 112 -4.91 -3.53 -11.30
N ILE A 113 -4.62 -3.20 -10.03
CA ILE A 113 -3.76 -4.03 -9.17
C ILE A 113 -4.45 -5.37 -8.82
N GLU A 114 -5.75 -5.35 -8.51
CA GLU A 114 -6.51 -6.55 -8.14
C GLU A 114 -6.79 -7.47 -9.33
N PHE A 115 -7.16 -6.89 -10.48
CA PHE A 115 -7.59 -7.58 -11.69
C PHE A 115 -6.63 -7.30 -12.85
N PRO A 116 -5.41 -7.84 -12.82
CA PRO A 116 -4.43 -7.63 -13.87
C PRO A 116 -4.89 -8.25 -15.18
N ARG A 117 -4.74 -7.49 -16.27
CA ARG A 117 -5.22 -7.89 -17.61
C ARG A 117 -4.56 -9.14 -18.19
N HIS A 118 -3.40 -9.52 -17.68
CA HIS A 118 -2.62 -10.66 -18.15
C HIS A 118 -2.24 -11.50 -16.93
N VAL A 119 -3.01 -12.56 -16.69
CA VAL A 119 -2.62 -13.62 -15.74
C VAL A 119 -2.19 -14.81 -16.58
N GLU A 120 -0.89 -15.08 -16.65
CA GLU A 120 -0.35 -16.24 -17.38
C GLU A 120 -0.68 -17.57 -16.69
N VAL A 121 -1.25 -17.54 -15.49
CA VAL A 121 -1.62 -18.72 -14.71
C VAL A 121 -3.14 -18.89 -14.74
N PRO A 122 -3.67 -20.04 -15.17
CA PRO A 122 -5.11 -20.31 -15.09
C PRO A 122 -5.52 -20.41 -13.62
N VAL A 123 -6.14 -19.36 -13.10
CA VAL A 123 -6.77 -19.38 -11.77
C VAL A 123 -8.12 -20.07 -11.93
N LEU A 124 -8.16 -21.39 -11.64
CA LEU A 124 -9.37 -22.23 -11.74
C LEU A 124 -10.54 -21.81 -10.82
N THR A 125 -10.39 -20.74 -10.03
CA THR A 125 -11.37 -20.24 -9.06
C THR A 125 -11.65 -18.75 -9.14
N ALA A 126 -11.11 -18.04 -10.15
CA ALA A 126 -11.39 -16.60 -10.29
C ALA A 126 -12.84 -16.42 -10.76
N ARG A 127 -13.73 -16.10 -9.82
CA ARG A 127 -15.03 -15.50 -10.14
C ARG A 127 -14.71 -14.26 -10.98
N GLN A 128 -15.00 -14.30 -12.28
CA GLN A 128 -14.88 -13.13 -13.14
C GLN A 128 -15.81 -12.06 -12.56
N VAL A 129 -15.24 -11.13 -11.82
CA VAL A 129 -15.93 -9.91 -11.43
C VAL A 129 -15.79 -8.99 -12.63
N ASP A 130 -16.92 -8.63 -13.26
CA ASP A 130 -16.97 -7.60 -14.30
C ASP A 130 -16.71 -6.23 -13.66
N VAL A 131 -15.46 -5.98 -13.28
CA VAL A 131 -15.00 -4.64 -12.91
C VAL A 131 -14.53 -3.97 -14.19
N PRO A 132 -15.14 -2.84 -14.60
CA PRO A 132 -14.67 -2.10 -15.76
C PRO A 132 -13.26 -1.58 -15.47
N LEU A 133 -12.29 -2.09 -16.21
CA LEU A 133 -10.93 -1.56 -16.19
C LEU A 133 -10.80 -0.45 -17.24
N PRO A 134 -9.97 0.58 -16.99
CA PRO A 134 -9.67 1.61 -17.99
C PRO A 134 -9.24 0.99 -19.32
N VAL A 135 -9.39 1.68 -20.45
CA VAL A 135 -8.87 1.15 -21.73
C VAL A 135 -7.33 1.19 -21.74
N VAL A 136 -6.75 2.26 -21.18
CA VAL A 136 -5.30 2.46 -21.08
C VAL A 136 -4.87 2.31 -19.60
N PRO A 137 -3.78 1.60 -19.29
CA PRO A 137 -3.24 1.50 -17.94
C PRO A 137 -3.10 2.86 -17.26
N THR A 138 -3.55 2.97 -16.01
CA THR A 138 -3.34 4.20 -15.23
C THR A 138 -1.86 4.40 -14.93
N SER A 139 -1.44 5.67 -14.83
CA SER A 139 -0.05 6.00 -14.52
C SER A 139 0.40 5.40 -13.18
N GLY A 140 -0.48 5.36 -12.18
CA GLY A 140 -0.19 4.74 -10.89
C GLY A 140 0.00 3.22 -11.00
N TYR A 141 -0.84 2.54 -11.78
CA TYR A 141 -0.65 1.12 -12.06
C TYR A 141 0.64 0.83 -12.83
N GLU A 142 1.04 1.70 -13.78
CA GLU A 142 2.33 1.55 -14.46
C GLU A 142 3.54 1.68 -13.52
N VAL A 143 3.44 2.49 -12.45
CA VAL A 143 4.44 2.50 -11.37
C VAL A 143 4.40 1.18 -10.59
N TYR A 144 3.22 0.68 -10.23
CA TYR A 144 3.11 -0.63 -9.59
C TYR A 144 3.70 -1.76 -10.46
N LEU A 145 3.60 -1.68 -11.78
CA LEU A 145 4.24 -2.64 -12.70
C LEU A 145 5.75 -2.41 -12.91
N GLY A 146 6.34 -1.35 -12.36
CA GLY A 146 7.77 -1.05 -12.53
C GLY A 146 8.10 -0.42 -13.89
N ARG A 147 7.08 0.00 -14.67
CA ARG A 147 7.22 0.62 -16.00
C ARG A 147 7.40 2.13 -15.92
N ARG A 148 7.02 2.73 -14.79
CA ARG A 148 7.26 4.14 -14.45
C ARG A 148 7.99 4.26 -13.13
N GLY A 149 8.77 5.33 -12.99
CA GLY A 149 9.52 5.61 -11.76
C GLY A 149 8.63 6.10 -10.63
N ARG A 150 7.70 7.02 -10.91
CA ARG A 150 6.93 7.72 -9.88
C ARG A 150 5.56 8.18 -10.38
N PHE A 151 4.60 8.25 -9.47
CA PHE A 151 3.28 8.83 -9.64
C PHE A 151 2.87 9.55 -8.35
N ASP A 152 2.34 10.76 -8.50
CA ASP A 152 1.86 11.59 -7.40
C ASP A 152 0.39 11.94 -7.67
N LEU A 153 -0.47 11.76 -6.67
CA LEU A 153 -1.87 12.16 -6.69
C LEU A 153 -2.13 13.03 -5.47
N ARG A 154 -2.60 14.25 -5.71
CA ARG A 154 -3.05 15.14 -4.63
C ARG A 154 -4.55 14.97 -4.43
N GLY A 155 -4.93 14.44 -3.28
CA GLY A 155 -6.32 14.31 -2.88
C GLY A 155 -6.85 15.57 -2.20
N ALA A 156 -8.13 15.50 -1.83
CA ALA A 156 -8.79 16.46 -0.97
C ALA A 156 -8.29 16.38 0.48
N VAL A 157 -8.03 15.17 1.00
CA VAL A 157 -7.66 14.93 2.40
C VAL A 157 -6.25 14.37 2.53
N VAL A 158 -5.85 13.48 1.63
CA VAL A 158 -4.51 12.86 1.63
C VAL A 158 -3.81 13.02 0.30
N ASP A 159 -2.48 13.01 0.34
CA ASP A 159 -1.63 12.83 -0.84
C ASP A 159 -1.21 11.36 -0.96
N LEU A 160 -1.21 10.84 -2.19
CA LEU A 160 -0.70 9.52 -2.53
C LEU A 160 0.56 9.66 -3.39
N VAL A 161 1.61 8.95 -3.00
CA VAL A 161 2.85 8.80 -3.76
C VAL A 161 3.11 7.31 -4.02
N LEU A 162 3.28 6.96 -5.29
CA LEU A 162 3.78 5.66 -5.72
C LEU A 162 5.17 5.84 -6.33
N GLU A 163 6.11 4.98 -5.99
CA GLU A 163 7.50 5.14 -6.44
C GLU A 163 8.24 3.79 -6.51
N ASN A 164 9.04 3.59 -7.55
CA ASN A 164 10.05 2.54 -7.59
C ASN A 164 11.41 3.15 -7.24
N TYR A 165 12.13 2.52 -6.32
CA TYR A 165 13.42 3.01 -5.82
C TYR A 165 14.39 1.85 -5.57
N LEU A 166 15.68 2.18 -5.46
CA LEU A 166 16.70 1.24 -5.02
C LEU A 166 16.91 1.40 -3.52
N ARG A 167 16.92 0.28 -2.80
CA ARG A 167 17.33 0.20 -1.41
C ARG A 167 18.55 -0.71 -1.35
N GLU A 168 19.68 -0.13 -0.95
CA GLU A 168 21.00 -0.75 -1.04
C GLU A 168 21.28 -1.13 -2.51
N THR A 169 20.96 -2.35 -2.93
CA THR A 169 21.06 -2.82 -4.31
C THR A 169 19.77 -3.46 -4.85
N ALA A 170 18.76 -3.63 -4.00
CA ALA A 170 17.50 -4.26 -4.37
C ALA A 170 16.49 -3.24 -4.89
N ARG A 171 15.64 -3.65 -5.83
CA ARG A 171 14.54 -2.82 -6.33
C ARG A 171 13.33 -2.97 -5.42
N TRP A 172 12.73 -1.85 -5.07
CA TRP A 172 11.53 -1.79 -4.22
C TRP A 172 10.47 -0.89 -4.83
N PHE A 173 9.22 -1.21 -4.53
CA PHE A 173 8.05 -0.37 -4.74
C PHE A 173 7.64 0.25 -3.40
N ARG A 174 7.28 1.52 -3.42
CA ARG A 174 6.76 2.30 -2.29
C ARG A 174 5.39 2.87 -2.65
N MET A 175 4.45 2.72 -1.73
CA MET A 175 3.14 3.39 -1.73
C MET A 175 3.04 4.16 -0.42
N ALA A 176 2.97 5.49 -0.48
CA ALA A 176 2.85 6.34 0.68
C ALA A 176 1.58 7.19 0.61
N VAL A 177 0.78 7.13 1.66
CA VAL A 177 -0.41 7.94 1.88
C VAL A 177 -0.11 8.88 3.03
N ALA A 178 -0.19 10.19 2.82
CA ALA A 178 0.09 11.18 3.84
C ALA A 178 -1.07 12.15 4.01
N ALA A 179 -1.36 12.51 5.26
CA ALA A 179 -2.29 13.58 5.58
C ALA A 179 -1.81 14.87 4.94
N ARG A 180 -2.73 15.58 4.28
CA ARG A 180 -2.42 16.88 3.71
C ARG A 180 -2.25 17.91 4.82
N SER A 181 -1.10 18.60 4.81
CA SER A 181 -0.77 19.70 5.72
C SER A 181 -1.42 21.02 5.28
#